data_AF-A0A934XVE6-F1
#
_entry.id   AF-A0A934XVE6-F1
#
_cell.length_a   1.000
_cell.length_b   1.000
_cell.length_c   1.000
_cell.angle_alpha   90.00
_cell.angle_beta   90.00
_cell.angle_gamma   90.00
#
_symmetry.space_group_name_H-M   'P 1'
#
loop_
_entity.id
_entity.type
_entity.pdbx_description
1 polymer ?
#
loop_
_entity_poly.entity_id
_entity_poly.type
_entity_poly.pdbx_seq_one_letter_code
_entity_poly.pdbx_strand_id
1 'polypeptide(L)' 'MRTVFLKLGGSLITDKRTALTPRPDVIQRLAQECAAAQAQAPDLRLLLGMAAARSVTWLPGAIRHGPA' A
#
# COMPACT_ATOMS: atom_id res chain seq x y z
N MET A 1 -1.36 -3.59 -26.18
CA MET A 1 -1.68 -2.78 -24.99
C MET A 1 -2.00 -3.72 -23.85
N ARG A 2 -1.18 -3.71 -22.80
CA ARG A 2 -1.31 -4.60 -21.65
C ARG A 2 -1.53 -3.77 -20.40
N THR A 3 -2.68 -3.95 -19.74
CA THR A 3 -2.98 -3.26 -18.48
C THR A 3 -2.72 -4.19 -17.31
N VAL A 4 -1.95 -3.70 -16.34
CA VAL A 4 -1.65 -4.43 -15.10
C VAL A 4 -2.13 -3.62 -13.91
N PHE A 5 -2.86 -4.27 -13.01
CA PHE A 5 -3.27 -3.72 -11.74
C PHE A 5 -2.22 -4.08 -10.69
N LEU A 6 -1.44 -3.09 -10.24
CA LEU A 6 -0.42 -3.28 -9.22
C LEU A 6 -0.94 -2.79 -7.88
N LYS A 7 -1.15 -3.73 -6.95
CA LYS A 7 -1.58 -3.43 -5.58
C LYS A 7 -0.38 -3.39 -4.65
N LEU A 8 -0.13 -2.23 -4.07
CA LEU A 8 0.91 -2.03 -3.07
C LEU A 8 0.30 -2.22 -1.67
N GLY A 9 0.83 -3.18 -0.92
CA GLY A 9 0.38 -3.46 0.45
C GLY A 9 0.82 -2.37 1.42
N GLY A 10 -0.04 -2.03 2.39
CA GLY A 10 0.27 -0.95 3.35
C GLY A 10 1.57 -1.14 4.12
N SER A 11 1.95 -2.37 4.51
CA SER A 11 3.25 -2.64 5.16
C SER A 11 4.46 -2.24 4.35
N LEU A 12 4.35 -2.21 3.02
CA LEU A 12 5.47 -1.89 2.15
C LEU A 12 5.78 -0.39 2.19
N ILE A 13 4.75 0.43 2.21
CA ILE A 13 4.86 1.89 2.04
C ILE A 13 4.53 2.69 3.31
N THR A 14 4.12 2.01 4.38
CA THR A 14 3.87 2.62 5.69
C THR A 14 4.57 1.83 6.78
N ASP A 15 5.01 2.53 7.82
CA ASP A 15 5.44 1.89 9.05
C ASP A 15 4.20 1.38 9.80
N LYS A 16 4.17 0.09 10.12
CA LYS A 16 3.09 -0.50 10.93
C LYS A 16 3.28 -0.25 12.42
N ARG A 17 4.49 0.13 12.85
CA ARG A 17 4.81 0.43 14.24
C ARG A 17 4.35 1.82 14.64
N THR A 18 4.35 2.74 13.69
CA THR A 18 3.98 4.14 13.90
C THR A 18 2.78 4.48 13.04
N ALA A 19 1.66 4.82 13.67
CA ALA A 19 0.42 5.12 12.95
C ALA A 19 0.64 6.21 11.89
N LEU A 20 0.01 6.04 10.72
CA LEU A 20 -0.02 7.04 9.64
C LEU A 20 1.36 7.49 9.14
N THR A 21 2.40 6.68 9.33
CA THR A 21 3.77 7.05 8.96
C THR A 21 4.14 6.43 7.61
N PRO A 22 4.28 7.22 6.52
CA PRO A 22 4.75 6.70 5.24
C PRO A 22 6.26 6.39 5.26
N ARG A 23 6.69 5.50 4.35
CA ARG A 23 8.10 5.18 4.06
C ARG A 23 8.50 5.86 2.74
N PRO A 24 8.92 7.14 2.77
CA PRO A 24 9.12 7.93 1.55
C PRO A 24 10.21 7.37 0.64
N ASP A 25 11.26 6.80 1.22
CA ASP A 25 12.34 6.10 0.53
C ASP A 25 11.82 4.92 -0.30
N VAL A 26 10.95 4.10 0.28
CA VAL A 26 10.34 2.96 -0.41
C VAL A 26 9.39 3.43 -1.50
N ILE A 27 8.58 4.46 -1.23
CA ILE A 27 7.65 5.03 -2.21
C ILE A 27 8.42 5.58 -3.41
N GLN A 28 9.51 6.33 -3.18
CA GLN A 28 10.34 6.88 -4.24
C GLN A 28 10.98 5.79 -5.10
N ARG A 29 11.52 4.75 -4.46
CA ARG A 29 12.10 3.60 -5.18
C ARG A 29 11.06 2.89 -6.04
N LEU A 30 9.87 2.63 -5.50
CA LEU A 30 8.77 1.99 -6.24
C LEU A 30 8.32 2.83 -7.44
N ALA A 31 8.28 4.16 -7.30
CA ALA A 31 7.96 5.05 -8.41
C ALA A 31 8.99 4.95 -9.54
N GLN A 32 10.28 4.91 -9.19
CA GLN A 32 11.37 4.74 -10.17
C GLN A 32 11.30 3.37 -10.86
N GLU A 33 11.04 2.30 -10.12
CA GLU A 33 10.86 0.95 -10.68
C GLU A 33 9.67 0.90 -11.65
N CYS A 34 8.53 1.52 -11.31
CA CYS A 34 7.36 1.61 -12.18
C CYS A 34 7.63 2.43 -13.45
N ALA A 35 8.42 3.51 -13.34
CA ALA A 35 8.81 4.32 -14.48
C ALA A 35 9.76 3.55 -15.42
N ALA A 36 10.74 2.84 -14.85
CA ALA A 36 11.66 2.00 -15.62
C ALA A 36 10.93 0.87 -16.36
N ALA A 37 9.94 0.23 -15.72
CA ALA A 37 9.12 -0.81 -16.34
C ALA A 37 8.30 -0.28 -17.53
N GLN A 38 7.72 0.93 -17.40
CA GLN A 38 7.01 1.58 -18.51
C GLN A 38 7.96 2.01 -19.63
N ALA A 39 9.17 2.46 -19.31
CA ALA A 39 10.18 2.79 -20.32
C ALA A 39 10.62 1.56 -21.14
N GLN A 40 10.75 0.40 -20.48
CA GLN A 40 11.11 -0.87 -21.12
C GLN A 40 9.95 -1.51 -21.90
N ALA A 41 8.70 -1.23 -21.51
CA ALA A 41 7.50 -1.74 -22.16
C ALA A 41 6.49 -0.59 -22.38
N PRO A 42 6.61 0.19 -23.47
CA PRO A 42 5.76 1.36 -23.71
C PRO A 42 4.26 1.03 -23.86
N ASP A 43 3.91 -0.23 -24.12
CA ASP A 43 2.53 -0.69 -24.22
C ASP A 43 1.94 -1.16 -22.87
N LEU A 44 2.77 -1.18 -21.82
CA LEU A 44 2.38 -1.47 -20.44
C LEU A 44 1.69 -0.26 -19.81
N ARG A 45 0.46 -0.47 -19.34
CA ARG A 45 -0.28 0.50 -18.53
C ARG A 45 -0.38 -0.02 -17.10
N LEU A 46 0.11 0.76 -16.14
CA LEU A 46 0.04 0.42 -14.73
C LEU A 46 -1.11 1.18 -14.06
N LEU A 47 -2.06 0.46 -13.45
CA LEU A 47 -3.00 1.04 -12.50
C LEU A 47 -2.52 0.72 -11.08
N LEU A 48 -2.11 1.75 -10.36
CA LEU A 48 -1.58 1.62 -8.99
C LEU A 48 -2.70 1.72 -7.97
N GLY A 49 -2.88 0.68 -7.16
CA GLY A 49 -3.78 0.67 -6.01
C GLY A 49 -3.00 0.66 -4.70
N MET A 50 -3.41 1.49 -3.74
CA MET A 50 -2.75 1.57 -2.44
C MET A 50 -3.72 1.25 -1.29
N ALA A 51 -3.27 0.45 -0.32
CA ALA A 51 -3.94 0.32 0.96
C ALA A 51 -3.13 1.03 2.05
N ALA A 52 -3.71 2.02 2.73
CA ALA A 52 -3.08 2.60 3.91
C ALA A 52 -3.07 1.57 5.06
N ALA A 53 -1.95 1.37 5.74
CA ALA A 53 -1.97 0.57 6.95
C ALA A 53 -2.64 1.37 8.06
N ARG A 54 -3.78 0.87 8.54
CA ARG A 54 -4.36 1.31 9.80
C ARG A 54 -3.83 0.37 10.88
N SER A 55 -3.07 0.91 11.84
CA SER A 55 -2.72 0.15 13.03
C SER A 55 -3.94 0.13 13.94
N VAL A 56 -4.61 -1.03 14.06
CA VAL A 56 -5.58 -1.26 15.14
C VAL A 56 -4.76 -1.55 16.38
N THR A 57 -4.27 -0.50 17.03
CA THR A 57 -3.96 -0.60 18.45
C THR A 57 -5.30 -0.83 19.13
N TRP A 58 -5.46 -1.99 19.78
CA TRP A 58 -6.65 -2.37 20.52
C TRP A 58 -7.16 -1.19 21.36
N LEU A 59 -8.34 -0.64 21.02
CA LEU A 59 -9.06 0.20 21.97
C LEU A 59 -9.46 -0.73 23.13
N PRO A 60 -9.03 -0.46 24.37
CA PRO A 60 -9.52 -1.21 25.52
C PRO A 60 -11.05 -1.12 25.55
N GLY A 61 -11.75 -2.25 25.51
CA GLY A 61 -13.21 -2.32 25.65
C GLY A 61 -14.02 -2.72 24.41
N ALA A 62 -13.40 -3.06 23.27
CA ALA A 62 -14.13 -3.52 22.08
C ALA A 62 -14.40 -5.05 22.09
N ILE A 63 -15.01 -5.57 23.15
CA ILE A 63 -15.73 -6.85 23.12
C ILE A 63 -17.20 -6.52 23.32
N ARG A 64 -17.96 -6.36 22.23
CA ARG A 64 -19.42 -6.40 22.32
C ARG A 64 -19.81 -7.87 22.32
N HIS A 65 -20.31 -8.36 23.46
CA HIS A 65 -21.08 -9.59 23.48
C HIS A 65 -22.26 -9.42 22.51
N GLY A 66 -22.40 -10.32 21.55
CA GLY A 66 -23.61 -10.45 20.73
C GLY A 66 -24.80 -10.85 21.61
N PRO A 67 -26.05 -10.61 21.17
CA PRO A 67 -27.22 -10.84 22.01
C PRO A 67 -27.37 -12.34 22.32
N ALA A 68 -27.84 -12.59 23.54
CA ALA A 68 -28.12 -13.90 24.14
C ALA A 68 -29.21 -14.69 23.40
#